data_AF-A0A6A6C7M7-F1
#
_entry.id   AF-A0A6A6C7M7-F1
#
_cell.length_a   1.000
_cell.length_b   1.000
_cell.length_c   1.000
_cell.angle_alpha   90.00
_cell.angle_beta   90.00
_cell.angle_gamma   90.00
#
_symmetry.space_group_name_H-M   'P 1'
#
loop_
_entity.id
_entity.type
_entity.pdbx_description
1 polymer ?
#
loop_
_entity_poly.entity_id
_entity_poly.type
_entity_poly.pdbx_seq_one_letter_code
_entity_poly.pdbx_strand_id
1 'polypeptide(L)'
;MVMLANLIPLFVMVARASYTAGGLRLPRFTYGQATTAVGANLLVSVMMRNDHVVNCMFTMALSLPHWVPLAIRTRAAKVYSYGGIHSACGVAAFFWYIFFAVLVITQFRGEGSDEDALAITTALMLMLFIFLIVLAHPWIRSRLHDVWELSHRFAGWTSIGIVWAQIFIIANAETKRAYPGSHLSHFGTALAKTPASWFLMITLMIIYPWIHLRRRSFEAEQLSSHAIRLKFNYRKVPIGAAVRISDSPLTQTHAFAVIPNPDGSRGYSVIISNAGDWTKKFINDPKRPNKLWMKGLPTLGVVHISSLFKPVVVVATGSGIGPCLSFLQMHRRWPVRIVWSARFPEVTYGTSVVASMLESDKDAIIIDTKKTGTPDLAGIVYASYREIGAEAVVIISNQKVTEKVVYTLETRGVPAFGAIFDS
;
A
#
# COMPACT_ATOMS: atom_id res chain seq x y z
N MET A 1 1.56 15.65 7.47
CA MET A 1 2.24 15.45 8.79
C MET A 1 3.63 14.87 8.63
N VAL A 2 3.82 13.71 7.99
CA VAL A 2 5.17 13.09 7.77
C VAL A 2 6.17 14.04 7.10
N MET A 3 5.78 14.72 6.03
CA MET A 3 6.66 15.71 5.39
C MET A 3 7.01 16.87 6.31
N LEU A 4 6.04 17.44 7.04
CA LEU A 4 6.30 18.52 8.00
C LEU A 4 7.26 18.08 9.12
N ALA A 5 7.09 16.87 9.64
CA ALA A 5 7.96 16.30 10.67
C ALA A 5 9.41 16.08 10.19
N ASN A 6 9.63 15.90 8.88
CA ASN A 6 10.95 15.82 8.27
C ASN A 6 11.50 17.19 7.85
N LEU A 7 10.63 18.08 7.34
CA LEU A 7 11.00 19.41 6.85
C LEU A 7 11.40 20.34 7.99
N ILE A 8 10.78 20.24 9.17
CA ILE A 8 11.13 21.08 10.32
C ILE A 8 12.60 20.85 10.73
N PRO A 9 13.07 19.61 11.00
CA PRO A 9 14.49 19.34 11.22
C PRO A 9 15.35 19.79 10.05
N LEU A 10 15.01 19.43 8.80
CA LEU A 10 15.81 19.78 7.62
C LEU A 10 15.97 21.30 7.45
N PHE A 11 14.90 22.07 7.60
CA PHE A 11 14.88 23.52 7.49
C PHE A 11 15.65 24.19 8.63
N VAL A 12 15.39 23.77 9.87
CA VAL A 12 16.16 24.23 11.04
C VAL A 12 17.64 23.95 10.85
N MET A 13 18.00 22.84 10.20
CA MET A 13 19.38 22.45 9.94
C MET A 13 20.04 23.24 8.82
N VAL A 14 19.36 23.48 7.70
CA VAL A 14 19.86 24.35 6.62
C VAL A 14 20.06 25.78 7.16
N ALA A 15 19.08 26.30 7.91
CA ALA A 15 19.20 27.62 8.55
C ALA A 15 20.37 27.70 9.56
N ARG A 16 20.63 26.61 10.31
CA ARG A 16 21.77 26.52 11.25
C ARG A 16 23.12 26.40 10.54
N ALA A 17 23.20 25.70 9.41
CA ALA A 17 24.41 25.61 8.59
C ALA A 17 24.79 26.98 7.97
N SER A 18 23.79 27.78 7.58
CA SER A 18 23.99 29.16 7.14
C SER A 18 24.44 30.08 8.29
N TYR A 19 23.96 29.86 9.52
CA TYR A 19 24.32 30.66 10.70
C TYR A 19 25.73 30.38 11.25
N THR A 20 26.30 29.20 10.99
CA THR A 20 27.69 28.88 11.36
C THR A 20 28.75 29.67 10.56
N ALA A 21 28.36 30.36 9.49
CA ALA A 21 29.22 31.37 8.84
C ALA A 21 29.39 32.66 9.68
N GLY A 22 28.56 32.86 10.72
CA GLY A 22 28.52 34.06 11.57
C GLY A 22 29.12 33.92 12.98
N GLY A 23 29.88 32.86 13.29
CA GLY A 23 30.72 32.80 14.49
C GLY A 23 30.16 32.11 15.75
N LEU A 24 28.91 31.61 15.76
CA LEU A 24 28.43 30.76 16.86
C LEU A 24 28.71 29.27 16.57
N ARG A 25 29.57 28.62 17.38
CA ARG A 25 29.86 27.17 17.27
C ARG A 25 28.71 26.34 17.84
N LEU A 26 27.69 26.09 17.03
CA LEU A 26 26.64 25.10 17.30
C LEU A 26 27.15 23.66 17.03
N PRO A 27 26.51 22.60 17.58
CA PRO A 27 26.89 21.22 17.33
C PRO A 27 26.86 20.90 15.82
N ARG A 28 27.98 20.41 15.27
CA ARG A 28 28.06 19.97 13.86
C ARG A 28 27.25 18.69 13.67
N PHE A 29 26.32 18.71 12.72
CA PHE A 29 25.58 17.52 12.32
C PHE A 29 26.51 16.55 11.58
N THR A 30 26.45 15.25 11.91
CA THR A 30 27.37 14.26 11.33
C THR A 30 26.71 13.48 10.19
N TYR A 31 27.51 12.97 9.26
CA TYR A 31 27.01 12.05 8.23
C TYR A 31 26.28 10.85 8.85
N GLY A 32 26.71 10.33 9.99
CA GLY A 32 26.04 9.21 10.70
C GLY A 32 24.63 9.54 11.19
N GLN A 33 24.39 10.79 11.63
CA GLN A 33 23.04 11.24 11.97
C GLN A 33 22.16 11.37 10.72
N ALA A 34 22.71 11.83 9.59
CA ALA A 34 21.99 11.87 8.33
C ALA A 34 21.65 10.46 7.80
N THR A 35 22.59 9.51 7.86
CA THR A 35 22.33 8.10 7.52
C THR A 35 21.24 7.49 8.41
N THR A 36 21.23 7.84 9.70
CA THR A 36 20.17 7.42 10.65
C THR A 36 18.81 7.96 10.21
N ALA A 37 18.71 9.22 9.78
CA ALA A 37 17.48 9.82 9.29
C ALA A 37 17.00 9.19 7.96
N VAL A 38 17.92 8.86 7.05
CA VAL A 38 17.63 8.07 5.84
C VAL A 38 17.04 6.71 6.23
N GLY A 39 17.75 5.97 7.09
CA GLY A 39 17.34 4.64 7.53
C GLY A 39 15.97 4.64 8.22
N ALA A 40 15.69 5.61 9.08
CA ALA A 40 14.40 5.75 9.76
C ALA A 40 13.25 5.99 8.77
N ASN A 41 13.44 6.87 7.78
CA ASN A 41 12.43 7.10 6.75
C ASN A 41 12.23 5.87 5.87
N LEU A 42 13.30 5.19 5.45
CA LEU A 42 13.19 3.94 4.71
C LEU A 42 12.44 2.87 5.51
N LEU A 43 12.74 2.71 6.81
CA LEU A 43 12.05 1.80 7.74
C LEU A 43 10.54 2.03 7.71
N VAL A 44 10.10 3.26 8.00
CA VAL A 44 8.66 3.57 8.00
C VAL A 44 8.05 3.35 6.61
N SER A 45 8.78 3.72 5.54
CA SER A 45 8.34 3.50 4.17
C SER A 45 8.03 2.03 3.87
N VAL A 46 8.90 1.09 4.26
CA VAL A 46 8.65 -0.35 4.05
C VAL A 46 7.61 -0.90 5.02
N MET A 47 7.58 -0.42 6.26
CA MET A 47 6.56 -0.84 7.24
C MET A 47 5.16 -0.64 6.66
N MET A 48 4.91 0.47 5.96
CA MET A 48 3.62 0.75 5.30
C MET A 48 3.31 -0.17 4.10
N ARG A 49 4.24 -1.03 3.68
CA ARG A 49 4.05 -2.06 2.66
C ARG A 49 4.14 -3.48 3.23
N ASN A 50 4.32 -3.65 4.54
CA ASN A 50 4.37 -4.95 5.21
C ASN A 50 2.98 -5.40 5.68
N ASP A 51 2.63 -6.65 5.37
CA ASP A 51 1.30 -7.22 5.62
C ASP A 51 0.89 -7.15 7.09
N HIS A 52 1.81 -7.42 8.02
CA HIS A 52 1.51 -7.42 9.45
C HIS A 52 1.28 -6.02 9.98
N VAL A 53 2.09 -5.07 9.56
CA VAL A 53 1.96 -3.67 9.99
C VAL A 53 0.65 -3.09 9.50
N VAL A 54 0.31 -3.29 8.21
CA VAL A 54 -0.95 -2.82 7.65
C VAL A 54 -2.13 -3.49 8.36
N ASN A 55 -2.10 -4.81 8.55
CA ASN A 55 -3.17 -5.51 9.26
C ASN A 55 -3.31 -5.03 10.71
N CYS A 56 -2.21 -4.77 11.40
CA CYS A 56 -2.20 -4.22 12.76
C CYS A 56 -2.86 -2.83 12.80
N MET A 57 -2.48 -1.93 11.89
CA MET A 57 -3.08 -0.60 11.78
C MET A 57 -4.59 -0.67 11.53
N PHE A 58 -5.04 -1.51 10.61
CA PHE A 58 -6.47 -1.72 10.38
C PHE A 58 -7.14 -2.32 11.61
N THR A 59 -6.55 -3.32 12.25
CA THR A 59 -7.13 -3.94 13.45
C THR A 59 -7.30 -2.93 14.59
N MET A 60 -6.33 -2.04 14.79
CA MET A 60 -6.41 -0.95 15.76
C MET A 60 -7.46 0.09 15.39
N ALA A 61 -7.55 0.48 14.11
CA ALA A 61 -8.54 1.46 13.67
C ALA A 61 -9.97 0.91 13.75
N LEU A 62 -10.15 -0.38 13.43
CA LEU A 62 -11.43 -1.07 13.38
C LEU A 62 -11.91 -1.60 14.74
N SER A 63 -11.07 -1.57 15.77
CA SER A 63 -11.48 -1.94 17.14
C SER A 63 -12.30 -0.84 17.83
N LEU A 64 -12.48 0.33 17.20
CA LEU A 64 -13.31 1.40 17.72
C LEU A 64 -14.78 0.97 17.80
N PRO A 65 -15.38 0.98 18.99
CA PRO A 65 -16.79 0.63 19.14
C PRO A 65 -17.71 1.72 18.61
N HIS A 66 -18.95 1.37 18.27
CA HIS A 66 -19.91 2.28 17.63
C HIS A 66 -20.35 3.47 18.50
N TRP A 67 -20.21 3.38 19.82
CA TRP A 67 -20.49 4.50 20.73
C TRP A 67 -19.44 5.62 20.66
N VAL A 68 -18.26 5.35 20.08
CA VAL A 68 -17.25 6.39 19.86
C VAL A 68 -17.81 7.43 18.88
N PRO A 69 -17.61 8.75 19.15
CA PRO A 69 -18.12 9.81 18.29
C PRO A 69 -17.75 9.61 16.82
N LEU A 70 -18.70 9.89 15.92
CA LEU A 70 -18.55 9.70 14.48
C LEU A 70 -17.28 10.38 13.95
N ALA A 71 -16.94 11.57 14.44
CA ALA A 71 -15.73 12.31 14.04
C ALA A 71 -14.42 11.55 14.31
N ILE A 72 -14.36 10.71 15.35
CA ILE A 72 -13.18 9.89 15.64
C ILE A 72 -13.17 8.67 14.73
N ARG A 73 -14.31 7.99 14.56
CA ARG A 73 -14.45 6.84 13.65
C ARG A 73 -14.15 7.22 12.21
N THR A 74 -14.57 8.38 11.74
CA THR A 74 -14.27 8.87 10.38
C THR A 74 -12.79 9.19 10.17
N ARG A 75 -12.11 9.73 11.18
CA ARG A 75 -10.65 9.91 11.14
C ARG A 75 -9.91 8.57 11.13
N ALA A 76 -10.33 7.63 11.97
CA ALA A 76 -9.75 6.29 12.01
C ALA A 76 -9.98 5.54 10.69
N ALA A 77 -11.15 5.72 10.05
CA ALA A 77 -11.45 5.12 8.75
C ALA A 77 -10.47 5.56 7.66
N LYS A 78 -9.79 6.72 7.76
CA LYS A 78 -8.74 7.11 6.81
C LYS A 78 -7.44 6.27 6.94
N VAL A 79 -7.42 5.22 7.77
CA VAL A 79 -6.30 4.26 7.87
C VAL A 79 -5.90 3.67 6.51
N TYR A 80 -6.83 3.51 5.58
CA TYR A 80 -6.54 3.02 4.22
C TYR A 80 -5.64 3.97 3.40
N SER A 81 -5.38 5.19 3.89
CA SER A 81 -4.48 6.18 3.28
C SER A 81 -2.99 6.00 3.64
N TYR A 82 -2.61 4.84 4.20
CA TYR A 82 -1.23 4.54 4.61
C TYR A 82 -0.21 4.63 3.46
N GLY A 83 -0.63 4.47 2.20
CA GLY A 83 0.22 4.67 1.02
C GLY A 83 0.86 6.07 0.97
N GLY A 84 0.18 7.10 1.48
CA GLY A 84 0.74 8.45 1.59
C GLY A 84 1.93 8.55 2.55
N ILE A 85 1.95 7.73 3.61
CA ILE A 85 3.09 7.65 4.55
C ILE A 85 4.29 7.03 3.83
N HIS A 86 4.08 5.94 3.09
CA HIS A 86 5.12 5.29 2.28
C HIS A 86 5.79 6.29 1.32
N SER A 87 4.99 6.98 0.50
CA SER A 87 5.52 7.96 -0.46
C SER A 87 6.20 9.14 0.22
N ALA A 88 5.61 9.70 1.29
CA ALA A 88 6.22 10.83 2.01
C ALA A 88 7.57 10.47 2.64
N CYS A 89 7.68 9.28 3.24
CA CYS A 89 8.93 8.78 3.78
C CYS A 89 9.96 8.47 2.69
N GLY A 90 9.56 7.93 1.53
CA GLY A 90 10.45 7.72 0.40
C GLY A 90 11.08 9.03 -0.11
N VAL A 91 10.25 10.07 -0.29
CA VAL A 91 10.72 11.40 -0.69
C VAL A 91 11.60 12.04 0.40
N ALA A 92 11.23 11.90 1.68
CA ALA A 92 12.05 12.40 2.78
C ALA A 92 13.42 11.70 2.85
N ALA A 93 13.47 10.37 2.67
CA ALA A 93 14.71 9.61 2.62
C ALA A 93 15.64 10.12 1.52
N PHE A 94 15.11 10.49 0.35
CA PHE A 94 15.89 11.09 -0.73
C PHE A 94 16.54 12.43 -0.33
N PHE A 95 15.78 13.36 0.26
CA PHE A 95 16.34 14.64 0.70
C PHE A 95 17.38 14.48 1.82
N TRP A 96 17.12 13.58 2.77
CA TRP A 96 18.10 13.21 3.79
C TRP A 96 19.34 12.57 3.19
N TYR A 97 19.20 11.84 2.08
CA TYR A 97 20.32 11.22 1.39
C TYR A 97 21.18 12.24 0.64
N ILE A 98 20.58 13.25 0.01
CA ILE A 98 21.32 14.39 -0.55
C ILE A 98 22.14 15.06 0.55
N PHE A 99 21.54 15.29 1.72
CA PHE A 99 22.25 15.88 2.84
C PHE A 99 23.38 14.98 3.35
N PHE A 100 23.13 13.67 3.48
CA PHE A 100 24.17 12.68 3.78
C PHE A 100 25.33 12.77 2.77
N ALA A 101 25.06 12.84 1.46
CA ALA A 101 26.09 12.94 0.44
C ALA A 101 26.98 14.19 0.62
N VAL A 102 26.39 15.35 0.90
CA VAL A 102 27.12 16.59 1.19
C VAL A 102 28.00 16.45 2.44
N LEU A 103 27.47 15.82 3.50
CA LEU A 103 28.22 15.61 4.73
C LEU A 103 29.35 14.59 4.56
N VAL A 104 29.15 13.54 3.78
CA VAL A 104 30.22 12.58 3.45
C VAL A 104 31.37 13.28 2.74
N ILE A 105 31.10 14.08 1.71
CA ILE A 105 32.15 14.81 0.97
C ILE A 105 32.97 15.72 1.90
N THR A 106 32.30 16.36 2.87
CA THR A 106 32.94 17.38 3.73
C THR A 106 33.57 16.81 4.99
N GLN A 107 33.06 15.70 5.53
CA GLN A 107 33.40 15.19 6.86
C GLN A 107 34.00 13.79 6.85
N PHE A 108 33.65 12.95 5.87
CA PHE A 108 34.18 11.59 5.83
C PHE A 108 35.66 11.65 5.49
N ARG A 109 36.42 10.89 6.25
CA ARG A 109 37.85 10.69 6.07
C ARG A 109 38.06 9.19 6.19
N GLY A 110 38.59 8.54 5.18
CA GLY A 110 38.88 7.10 5.15
C GLY A 110 40.27 6.87 4.58
N GLU A 111 40.63 5.61 4.35
CA GLU A 111 41.71 5.31 3.40
C GLU A 111 41.20 5.60 1.97
N GLY A 112 42.11 5.88 1.02
CA GLY A 112 41.71 6.30 -0.33
C GLY A 112 40.69 5.36 -1.00
N SER A 113 40.86 4.04 -0.84
CA SER A 113 39.90 3.05 -1.36
C SER A 113 38.52 3.11 -0.70
N ASP A 114 38.45 3.43 0.60
CA ASP A 114 37.18 3.55 1.34
C ASP A 114 36.45 4.85 0.92
N GLU A 115 37.19 5.94 0.69
CA GLU A 115 36.64 7.21 0.19
C GLU A 115 36.08 7.06 -1.23
N ASP A 116 36.84 6.43 -2.14
CA ASP A 116 36.42 6.18 -3.52
C ASP A 116 35.17 5.28 -3.57
N ALA A 117 35.17 4.18 -2.81
CA ALA A 117 34.04 3.26 -2.75
C ALA A 117 32.78 3.94 -2.20
N LEU A 118 32.91 4.77 -1.17
CA LEU A 118 31.78 5.51 -0.60
C LEU A 118 31.26 6.57 -1.58
N ALA A 119 32.14 7.27 -2.30
CA ALA A 119 31.76 8.25 -3.31
C ALA A 119 31.00 7.60 -4.48
N ILE A 120 31.51 6.50 -5.04
CA ILE A 120 30.88 5.75 -6.14
C ILE A 120 29.49 5.26 -5.71
N THR A 121 29.39 4.60 -4.56
CA THR A 121 28.11 4.08 -4.06
C THR A 121 27.11 5.21 -3.78
N THR A 122 27.57 6.37 -3.30
CA THR A 122 26.71 7.54 -3.07
C THR A 122 26.17 8.12 -4.37
N ALA A 123 27.01 8.24 -5.40
CA ALA A 123 26.59 8.69 -6.73
C ALA A 123 25.57 7.73 -7.37
N LEU A 124 25.82 6.42 -7.29
CA LEU A 124 24.91 5.39 -7.79
C LEU A 124 23.56 5.43 -7.07
N MET A 125 23.55 5.58 -5.74
CA MET A 125 22.31 5.68 -4.99
C MET A 125 21.52 6.94 -5.32
N LEU A 126 22.18 8.11 -5.46
CA LEU A 126 21.50 9.34 -5.87
C LEU A 126 20.85 9.18 -7.24
N MET A 127 21.55 8.56 -8.19
CA MET A 127 20.99 8.24 -9.51
C MET A 127 19.75 7.34 -9.38
N LEU A 128 19.83 6.27 -8.57
CA LEU A 128 18.70 5.37 -8.35
C LEU A 128 17.50 6.08 -7.69
N PHE A 129 17.72 6.94 -6.70
CA PHE A 129 16.62 7.67 -6.09
C PHE A 129 15.96 8.64 -7.06
N ILE A 130 16.73 9.39 -7.85
CA ILE A 130 16.17 10.27 -8.88
C ILE A 130 15.33 9.46 -9.85
N PHE A 131 15.87 8.35 -10.35
CA PHE A 131 15.16 7.45 -11.26
C PHE A 131 13.85 6.91 -10.65
N LEU A 132 13.88 6.44 -9.40
CA LEU A 132 12.71 5.94 -8.68
C LEU A 132 11.65 7.02 -8.47
N ILE A 133 12.04 8.24 -8.09
CA ILE A 133 11.11 9.36 -7.86
C ILE A 133 10.47 9.82 -9.16
N VAL A 134 11.25 9.92 -10.24
CA VAL A 134 10.74 10.30 -11.57
C VAL A 134 9.69 9.30 -12.02
N LEU A 135 10.00 7.99 -12.00
CA LEU A 135 9.03 6.98 -12.40
C LEU A 135 7.83 6.89 -11.47
N ALA A 136 8.00 7.17 -10.17
CA ALA A 136 6.90 7.21 -9.20
C ALA A 136 6.01 8.46 -9.33
N HIS A 137 6.38 9.44 -10.16
CA HIS A 137 5.55 10.62 -10.39
C HIS A 137 4.16 10.18 -10.91
N PRO A 138 3.03 10.66 -10.33
CA PRO A 138 1.70 10.12 -10.61
C PRO A 138 1.32 10.06 -12.10
N TRP A 139 1.72 11.08 -12.87
CA TRP A 139 1.48 11.12 -14.31
C TRP A 139 2.27 10.06 -15.09
N ILE A 140 3.54 9.84 -14.73
CA ILE A 140 4.39 8.84 -15.39
C ILE A 140 3.93 7.44 -14.99
N ARG A 141 3.77 7.21 -13.69
CA ARG A 141 3.32 5.93 -13.12
C ARG A 141 2.00 5.45 -13.71
N SER A 142 1.01 6.34 -13.88
CA SER A 142 -0.29 5.94 -14.44
C SER A 142 -0.23 5.56 -15.93
N ARG A 143 0.75 6.07 -16.68
CA ARG A 143 0.95 5.74 -18.11
C ARG A 143 1.89 4.56 -18.33
N LEU A 144 2.92 4.44 -17.50
CA LEU A 144 3.98 3.45 -17.59
C LEU A 144 3.98 2.53 -16.36
N HIS A 145 2.79 2.08 -15.94
CA HIS A 145 2.59 1.35 -14.70
C HIS A 145 3.52 0.13 -14.58
N ASP A 146 3.59 -0.70 -15.61
CA ASP A 146 4.39 -1.93 -15.58
C ASP A 146 5.90 -1.65 -15.52
N VAL A 147 6.35 -0.61 -16.25
CA VAL A 147 7.75 -0.16 -16.20
C VAL A 147 8.08 0.33 -14.79
N TRP A 148 7.20 1.15 -14.22
CA TRP A 148 7.35 1.64 -12.86
C TRP A 148 7.35 0.50 -11.84
N GLU A 149 6.44 -0.48 -11.92
CA GLU A 149 6.38 -1.60 -10.98
C GLU A 149 7.70 -2.40 -11.01
N LEU A 150 8.19 -2.72 -12.20
CA LEU A 150 9.39 -3.51 -12.40
C LEU A 150 10.65 -2.77 -11.92
N SER A 151 10.77 -1.51 -12.31
CA SER A 151 11.90 -0.67 -11.92
C SER A 151 11.91 -0.39 -10.42
N HIS A 152 10.77 -0.07 -9.81
CA HIS A 152 10.67 0.13 -8.36
C HIS A 152 11.05 -1.14 -7.58
N ARG A 153 10.66 -2.31 -8.09
CA ARG A 153 11.03 -3.60 -7.50
C ARG A 153 12.54 -3.86 -7.55
N PHE A 154 13.15 -3.80 -8.73
CA PHE A 154 14.57 -4.15 -8.88
C PHE A 154 15.50 -3.06 -8.37
N ALA A 155 15.26 -1.80 -8.71
CA ALA A 155 16.05 -0.68 -8.18
C ALA A 155 15.88 -0.56 -6.65
N GLY A 156 14.73 -0.94 -6.09
CA GLY A 156 14.56 -1.07 -4.64
C GLY A 156 15.51 -2.09 -4.01
N TRP A 157 15.63 -3.29 -4.59
CA TRP A 157 16.61 -4.31 -4.13
C TRP A 157 18.06 -3.84 -4.29
N THR A 158 18.39 -3.23 -5.43
CA THR A 158 19.72 -2.65 -5.66
C THR A 158 20.03 -1.57 -4.64
N SER A 159 19.08 -0.69 -4.35
CA SER A 159 19.23 0.38 -3.36
C SER A 159 19.56 -0.20 -1.99
N ILE A 160 18.85 -1.24 -1.53
CA ILE A 160 19.13 -1.90 -0.25
C ILE A 160 20.55 -2.46 -0.20
N GLY A 161 20.99 -3.12 -1.27
CA GLY A 161 22.37 -3.63 -1.37
C GLY A 161 23.41 -2.51 -1.26
N ILE A 162 23.15 -1.38 -1.91
CA ILE A 162 24.03 -0.20 -1.83
C ILE A 162 24.06 0.38 -0.41
N VAL A 163 22.92 0.54 0.28
CA VAL A 163 22.95 1.05 1.67
C VAL A 163 23.73 0.10 2.59
N TRP A 164 23.56 -1.22 2.44
CA TRP A 164 24.35 -2.19 3.20
C TRP A 164 25.85 -2.05 2.93
N ALA A 165 26.25 -1.93 1.67
CA ALA A 165 27.64 -1.68 1.31
C ALA A 165 28.18 -0.40 1.95
N GLN A 166 27.41 0.69 1.93
CA GLN A 166 27.79 1.97 2.55
C GLN A 166 27.94 1.87 4.06
N ILE A 167 27.04 1.17 4.75
CA ILE A 167 27.16 0.92 6.19
C ILE A 167 28.43 0.13 6.49
N PHE A 168 28.75 -0.91 5.70
CA PHE A 168 29.97 -1.68 5.90
C PHE A 168 31.24 -0.86 5.63
N ILE A 169 31.26 -0.04 4.57
CA ILE A 169 32.39 0.84 4.26
C ILE A 169 32.62 1.83 5.41
N ILE A 170 31.56 2.51 5.87
CA ILE A 170 31.65 3.49 6.96
C ILE A 170 32.10 2.81 8.26
N ALA A 171 31.48 1.69 8.63
CA ALA A 171 31.83 0.96 9.84
C ALA A 171 33.28 0.46 9.82
N ASN A 172 33.76 0.00 8.66
CA ASN A 172 35.14 -0.47 8.49
C ASN A 172 36.14 0.69 8.60
N ALA A 173 35.86 1.82 7.95
CA ALA A 173 36.72 3.00 8.03
C ALA A 173 36.79 3.57 9.46
N GLU A 174 35.66 3.60 10.17
CA GLU A 174 35.59 4.05 11.56
C GLU A 174 36.33 3.10 12.51
N THR A 175 36.23 1.78 12.32
CA THR A 175 36.93 0.81 13.18
C THR A 175 38.43 0.79 12.93
N LYS A 176 38.88 0.92 11.68
CA LYS A 176 40.31 1.09 11.34
C LYS A 176 40.91 2.31 12.03
N ARG A 177 40.18 3.43 12.04
CA ARG A 177 40.61 4.67 12.72
C ARG A 177 40.63 4.50 14.24
N ALA A 178 39.57 3.96 14.83
CA ALA A 178 39.42 3.90 16.28
C ALA A 178 40.27 2.80 16.93
N TYR A 179 40.52 1.68 16.22
CA TYR A 179 41.22 0.50 16.73
C TYR A 179 42.26 -0.01 15.71
N PRO A 180 43.37 0.74 15.50
CA PRO A 180 44.45 0.28 14.64
C PRO A 180 44.97 -1.10 15.08
N GLY A 181 45.16 -2.02 14.13
CA GLY A 181 45.67 -3.39 14.41
C GLY A 181 44.67 -4.38 15.01
N SER A 182 43.47 -3.95 15.43
CA SER A 182 42.40 -4.81 15.96
C SER A 182 41.01 -4.53 15.36
N HIS A 183 40.95 -3.77 14.26
CA HIS A 183 39.69 -3.37 13.60
C HIS A 183 38.69 -4.52 13.33
N LEU A 184 39.16 -5.72 12.96
CA LEU A 184 38.30 -6.88 12.67
C LEU A 184 37.54 -7.36 13.92
N SER A 185 38.14 -7.35 15.11
CA SER A 185 37.46 -7.78 16.34
C SER A 185 36.41 -6.77 16.81
N HIS A 186 36.55 -5.49 16.44
CA HIS A 186 35.64 -4.42 16.83
C HIS A 186 34.57 -4.08 15.78
N PHE A 187 34.66 -4.62 14.56
CA PHE A 187 33.74 -4.34 13.46
C PHE A 187 32.28 -4.71 13.78
N GLY A 188 32.05 -5.90 14.35
CA GLY A 188 30.69 -6.33 14.73
C GLY A 188 30.06 -5.43 15.80
N THR A 189 30.86 -4.98 16.78
CA THR A 189 30.39 -4.03 17.80
C THR A 189 30.09 -2.66 17.20
N ALA A 190 30.89 -2.19 16.24
CA ALA A 190 30.63 -0.93 15.54
C ALA A 190 29.30 -0.99 14.77
N LEU A 191 29.07 -2.06 14.01
CA LEU A 191 27.79 -2.25 13.31
C LEU A 191 26.60 -2.27 14.27
N ALA A 192 26.72 -2.96 15.41
CA ALA A 192 25.66 -3.04 16.41
C ALA A 192 25.38 -1.69 17.10
N LYS A 193 26.38 -0.83 17.23
CA LYS A 193 26.23 0.51 17.80
C LYS A 193 25.69 1.54 16.80
N THR A 194 25.83 1.28 15.50
CA THR A 194 25.31 2.17 14.44
C THR A 194 23.79 1.99 14.27
N PRO A 195 22.95 3.01 14.56
CA PRO A 195 21.50 2.89 14.44
C PRO A 195 21.03 2.54 13.02
N ALA A 196 21.72 3.04 12.00
CA ALA A 196 21.39 2.76 10.60
C ALA A 196 21.42 1.26 10.28
N SER A 197 22.29 0.47 10.93
CA SER A 197 22.35 -0.99 10.75
C SER A 197 21.06 -1.67 11.20
N TRP A 198 20.49 -1.23 12.31
CA TRP A 198 19.22 -1.75 12.82
C TRP A 198 18.05 -1.38 11.94
N PHE A 199 18.03 -0.16 11.42
CA PHE A 199 17.02 0.25 10.45
C PHE A 199 17.10 -0.55 9.16
N LEU A 200 18.26 -1.08 8.77
CA LEU A 200 18.38 -1.99 7.63
C LEU A 200 18.00 -3.45 7.91
N MET A 201 17.67 -3.83 9.16
CA MET A 201 16.98 -5.10 9.42
C MET A 201 15.58 -5.13 8.76
N ILE A 202 15.10 -3.99 8.25
CA ILE A 202 14.02 -3.85 7.25
C ILE A 202 14.14 -4.82 6.08
N THR A 203 15.37 -5.23 5.70
CA THR A 203 15.59 -6.21 4.64
C THR A 203 14.85 -7.52 4.95
N LEU A 204 14.76 -7.92 6.22
CA LEU A 204 13.96 -9.07 6.65
C LEU A 204 12.45 -8.86 6.42
N MET A 205 11.94 -7.64 6.63
CA MET A 205 10.54 -7.30 6.36
C MET A 205 10.20 -7.37 4.87
N ILE A 206 11.16 -7.07 3.99
CA ILE A 206 10.99 -7.15 2.54
C ILE A 206 11.13 -8.58 2.06
N ILE A 207 12.04 -9.37 2.64
CA ILE A 207 12.20 -10.80 2.34
C ILE A 207 10.98 -11.61 2.83
N TYR A 208 10.34 -11.20 3.94
CA TYR A 208 9.26 -11.94 4.59
C TYR A 208 8.14 -12.42 3.63
N PRO A 209 7.53 -11.57 2.77
CA PRO A 209 6.51 -12.00 1.82
C PRO A 209 7.00 -13.03 0.80
N TRP A 210 8.30 -13.01 0.45
CA TRP A 210 8.92 -13.96 -0.47
C TRP A 210 9.11 -15.34 0.15
N ILE A 211 9.50 -15.39 1.44
CA ILE A 211 9.55 -16.65 2.20
C ILE A 211 8.15 -17.30 2.27
N HIS A 212 7.10 -16.48 2.27
CA HIS A 212 5.70 -16.91 2.30
C HIS A 212 5.06 -17.08 0.91
N LEU A 213 5.86 -17.03 -0.16
CA LEU A 213 5.38 -17.33 -1.50
C LEU A 213 4.95 -18.80 -1.57
N ARG A 214 3.67 -19.06 -1.84
CA ARG A 214 3.11 -20.42 -1.89
C ARG A 214 2.26 -20.61 -3.14
N ARG A 215 2.45 -21.74 -3.81
CA ARG A 215 1.65 -22.12 -4.97
C ARG A 215 0.37 -22.81 -4.49
N ARG A 216 -0.80 -22.30 -4.89
CA ARG A 216 -2.12 -22.76 -4.45
C ARG A 216 -2.98 -23.17 -5.64
N SER A 217 -3.65 -24.32 -5.51
CA SER A 217 -4.69 -24.75 -6.43
C SER A 217 -5.98 -23.99 -6.16
N PHE A 218 -6.82 -23.91 -7.19
CA PHE A 218 -8.13 -23.28 -7.12
C PHE A 218 -9.09 -24.00 -8.06
N GLU A 219 -10.38 -23.86 -7.78
CA GLU A 219 -11.45 -24.22 -8.70
C GLU A 219 -11.86 -22.96 -9.46
N ALA A 220 -11.92 -23.05 -10.78
CA ALA A 220 -12.33 -21.95 -11.65
C ALA A 220 -13.79 -22.11 -12.06
N GLU A 221 -14.59 -21.08 -11.82
CA GLU A 221 -15.97 -20.95 -12.26
C GLU A 221 -16.03 -19.78 -13.24
N GLN A 222 -16.26 -20.08 -14.53
CA GLN A 222 -16.41 -19.05 -15.56
C GLN A 222 -17.77 -18.37 -15.38
N LEU A 223 -17.79 -17.07 -15.08
CA LEU A 223 -19.03 -16.31 -14.94
C LEU A 223 -19.47 -15.74 -16.30
N SER A 224 -18.53 -15.17 -17.05
CA SER A 224 -18.74 -14.63 -18.41
C SER A 224 -17.39 -14.50 -19.13
N SER A 225 -17.37 -14.04 -20.38
CA SER A 225 -16.10 -13.66 -21.07
C SER A 225 -15.38 -12.47 -20.42
N HIS A 226 -16.04 -11.77 -19.49
CA HIS A 226 -15.50 -10.62 -18.77
C HIS A 226 -15.09 -10.94 -17.33
N ALA A 227 -15.59 -12.02 -16.72
CA ALA A 227 -15.34 -12.33 -15.32
C ALA A 227 -15.19 -13.84 -15.05
N ILE A 228 -14.28 -14.17 -14.14
CA ILE A 228 -14.06 -15.52 -13.62
C ILE A 228 -14.02 -15.48 -12.10
N ARG A 229 -14.59 -16.49 -11.44
CA ARG A 229 -14.49 -16.69 -10.00
C ARG A 229 -13.52 -17.82 -9.71
N LEU A 230 -12.55 -17.56 -8.83
CA LEU A 230 -11.61 -18.56 -8.34
C LEU A 230 -11.96 -18.92 -6.91
N LYS A 231 -12.14 -20.20 -6.61
CA LYS A 231 -12.41 -20.69 -5.25
C LYS A 231 -11.17 -21.36 -4.67
N PHE A 232 -10.82 -20.98 -3.45
CA PHE A 232 -9.70 -21.51 -2.68
C PHE A 232 -10.21 -22.11 -1.37
N ASN A 233 -9.72 -23.29 -1.00
CA ASN A 233 -10.15 -24.02 0.21
C ASN A 233 -9.07 -24.15 1.29
N TYR A 234 -7.89 -23.54 1.09
CA TYR A 234 -6.71 -23.81 1.91
C TYR A 234 -6.63 -22.99 3.20
N ARG A 235 -7.40 -21.91 3.38
CA ARG A 235 -7.39 -21.10 4.61
C ARG A 235 -8.69 -20.33 4.81
N LYS A 236 -8.94 -19.90 6.05
CA LYS A 236 -9.87 -18.81 6.36
C LYS A 236 -9.17 -17.46 6.14
N VAL A 237 -9.95 -16.45 5.78
CA VAL A 237 -9.49 -15.09 5.50
C VAL A 237 -10.45 -14.11 6.17
N PRO A 238 -9.96 -13.03 6.81
CA PRO A 238 -10.84 -12.02 7.42
C PRO A 238 -11.62 -11.22 6.37
N ILE A 239 -12.67 -10.55 6.85
CA ILE A 239 -13.53 -9.66 6.05
C ILE A 239 -12.71 -8.50 5.48
N GLY A 240 -13.04 -8.11 4.25
CA GLY A 240 -12.43 -6.96 3.57
C GLY A 240 -10.94 -7.14 3.29
N ALA A 241 -10.42 -8.37 3.33
CA ALA A 241 -9.04 -8.66 2.99
C ALA A 241 -8.84 -8.82 1.47
N ALA A 242 -7.63 -8.57 1.02
CA ALA A 242 -7.16 -8.86 -0.32
C ALA A 242 -6.00 -9.85 -0.29
N VAL A 243 -5.91 -10.66 -1.33
CA VAL A 243 -4.80 -11.59 -1.58
C VAL A 243 -4.03 -11.17 -2.82
N ARG A 244 -2.72 -11.42 -2.82
CA ARG A 244 -1.84 -11.13 -3.95
C ARG A 244 -1.57 -12.39 -4.76
N ILE A 245 -2.06 -12.40 -5.99
CA ILE A 245 -2.06 -13.53 -6.91
C ILE A 245 -1.10 -13.25 -8.07
N SER A 246 -0.39 -14.27 -8.53
CA SER A 246 0.54 -14.18 -9.63
C SER A 246 0.70 -15.52 -10.35
N ASP A 247 0.93 -15.50 -11.65
CA ASP A 247 1.49 -16.62 -12.42
C ASP A 247 3.03 -16.51 -12.57
N SER A 248 3.57 -15.29 -12.62
CA SER A 248 5.01 -14.98 -12.64
C SER A 248 5.43 -14.04 -11.48
N PRO A 249 5.76 -14.58 -10.30
CA PRO A 249 5.86 -13.79 -9.05
C PRO A 249 7.01 -12.78 -9.04
N LEU A 250 8.02 -12.97 -9.90
CA LEU A 250 9.13 -12.04 -10.03
C LEU A 250 8.75 -10.77 -10.81
N THR A 251 7.80 -10.86 -11.75
CA THR A 251 7.50 -9.78 -12.69
C THR A 251 6.17 -9.08 -12.41
N GLN A 252 5.10 -9.84 -12.16
CA GLN A 252 3.76 -9.27 -12.00
C GLN A 252 3.09 -9.84 -10.75
N THR A 253 2.35 -9.03 -10.01
CA THR A 253 1.57 -9.52 -8.88
C THR A 253 0.35 -8.64 -8.67
N HIS A 254 -0.85 -9.23 -8.73
CA HIS A 254 -2.09 -8.47 -8.66
C HIS A 254 -2.82 -8.75 -7.35
N ALA A 255 -3.34 -7.69 -6.71
CA ALA A 255 -4.16 -7.81 -5.52
C ALA A 255 -5.63 -7.96 -5.91
N PHE A 256 -6.31 -8.92 -5.29
CA PHE A 256 -7.74 -9.12 -5.47
C PHE A 256 -8.43 -9.28 -4.12
N ALA A 257 -9.59 -8.66 -3.96
CA ALA A 257 -10.38 -8.81 -2.76
C ALA A 257 -10.93 -10.23 -2.63
N VAL A 258 -10.97 -10.67 -1.38
CA VAL A 258 -11.45 -11.99 -1.00
C VAL A 258 -12.92 -11.90 -0.59
N ILE A 259 -13.70 -12.89 -1.01
CA ILE A 259 -15.07 -13.13 -0.58
C ILE A 259 -15.06 -14.40 0.28
N PRO A 260 -15.11 -14.28 1.62
CA PRO A 260 -15.21 -15.44 2.51
C PRO A 260 -16.44 -16.29 2.23
N ASN A 261 -16.42 -17.57 2.57
CA ASN A 261 -17.61 -18.40 2.49
C ASN A 261 -18.69 -17.87 3.47
N PRO A 262 -19.98 -17.74 3.05
CA PRO A 262 -21.03 -17.14 3.88
C PRO A 262 -21.30 -17.86 5.22
N ASP A 263 -21.04 -19.16 5.28
CA ASP A 263 -21.18 -20.00 6.47
C ASP A 263 -19.97 -19.90 7.43
N GLY A 264 -18.95 -19.10 7.09
CA GLY A 264 -17.71 -18.99 7.85
C GLY A 264 -16.83 -20.25 7.78
N SER A 265 -17.13 -21.17 6.87
CA SER A 265 -16.32 -22.37 6.63
C SER A 265 -14.94 -22.03 6.09
N ARG A 266 -14.05 -23.03 6.07
CA ARG A 266 -12.69 -22.85 5.54
C ARG A 266 -12.76 -22.69 4.02
N GLY A 267 -12.37 -21.53 3.55
CA GLY A 267 -12.25 -21.23 2.13
C GLY A 267 -12.71 -19.81 1.83
N TYR A 268 -12.48 -19.41 0.59
CA TYR A 268 -12.90 -18.13 0.08
C TYR A 268 -12.87 -18.12 -1.45
N SER A 269 -13.52 -17.14 -2.05
CA SER A 269 -13.49 -16.91 -3.48
C SER A 269 -12.93 -15.53 -3.84
N VAL A 270 -12.50 -15.39 -5.08
CA VAL A 270 -12.00 -14.15 -5.67
C VAL A 270 -12.66 -13.99 -7.04
N ILE A 271 -13.18 -12.81 -7.33
CA ILE A 271 -13.69 -12.48 -8.67
C ILE A 271 -12.63 -11.67 -9.40
N ILE A 272 -12.19 -12.17 -10.55
CA ILE A 272 -11.25 -11.49 -11.45
C ILE A 272 -12.06 -11.03 -12.65
N SER A 273 -12.01 -9.74 -12.93
CA SER A 273 -12.66 -9.13 -14.09
C SER A 273 -11.61 -8.60 -15.07
N ASN A 274 -11.99 -8.57 -16.33
CA ASN A 274 -11.13 -8.10 -17.41
C ASN A 274 -10.92 -6.59 -17.29
N ALA A 275 -9.74 -6.20 -16.80
CA ALA A 275 -9.32 -4.82 -16.57
C ALA A 275 -7.96 -4.49 -17.21
N GLY A 276 -7.33 -5.46 -17.88
CA GLY A 276 -6.01 -5.32 -18.50
C GLY A 276 -5.55 -6.64 -19.12
N ASP A 277 -4.40 -6.61 -19.81
CA ASP A 277 -3.94 -7.70 -20.65
C ASP A 277 -3.77 -9.02 -19.89
N TRP A 278 -3.20 -8.98 -18.68
CA TRP A 278 -3.06 -10.16 -17.83
C TRP A 278 -4.42 -10.80 -17.50
N THR A 279 -5.36 -10.00 -16.98
CA THR A 279 -6.69 -10.50 -16.60
C THR A 279 -7.47 -11.01 -17.82
N LYS A 280 -7.41 -10.31 -18.95
CA LYS A 280 -8.06 -10.71 -20.20
C LYS A 280 -7.56 -12.07 -20.67
N LYS A 281 -6.24 -12.25 -20.68
CA LYS A 281 -5.60 -13.53 -21.01
C LYS A 281 -6.03 -14.61 -20.03
N PHE A 282 -5.89 -14.37 -18.73
CA PHE A 282 -6.21 -15.35 -17.70
C PHE A 282 -7.68 -15.83 -17.71
N ILE A 283 -8.62 -14.92 -18.00
CA ILE A 283 -10.06 -15.22 -18.06
C ILE A 283 -10.44 -16.07 -19.29
N ASN A 284 -9.80 -15.83 -20.44
CA ASN A 284 -10.24 -16.41 -21.72
C ASN A 284 -9.32 -17.54 -22.23
N ASP A 285 -8.13 -17.72 -21.65
CA ASP A 285 -7.19 -18.75 -22.07
C ASP A 285 -7.62 -20.13 -21.54
N PRO A 286 -7.94 -21.10 -22.43
CA PRO A 286 -8.26 -22.47 -22.01
C PRO A 286 -7.08 -23.20 -21.38
N LYS A 287 -5.84 -22.75 -21.64
CA LYS A 287 -4.59 -23.31 -21.07
C LYS A 287 -4.13 -22.60 -19.79
N ARG A 288 -5.01 -21.82 -19.14
CA ARG A 288 -4.70 -21.14 -17.88
C ARG A 288 -4.10 -22.11 -16.84
N PRO A 289 -3.15 -21.65 -16.00
CA PRO A 289 -2.55 -22.52 -14.99
C PRO A 289 -3.59 -22.96 -13.96
N ASN A 290 -3.52 -24.21 -13.49
CA ASN A 290 -4.38 -24.74 -12.43
C ASN A 290 -3.91 -24.40 -11.00
N LYS A 291 -2.78 -23.69 -10.89
CA LYS A 291 -2.20 -23.24 -9.63
C LYS A 291 -1.57 -21.86 -9.81
N LEU A 292 -1.83 -20.96 -8.86
CA LEU A 292 -1.26 -19.61 -8.83
C LEU A 292 -0.36 -19.42 -7.62
N TRP A 293 0.61 -18.52 -7.74
CA TRP A 293 1.44 -18.06 -6.65
C TRP A 293 0.69 -17.04 -5.81
N MET A 294 0.70 -17.26 -4.50
CA MET A 294 0.16 -16.37 -3.49
C MET A 294 1.31 -15.75 -2.71
N LYS A 295 1.41 -14.42 -2.72
CA LYS A 295 2.52 -13.68 -2.08
C LYS A 295 2.08 -13.06 -0.75
N GLY A 296 2.80 -13.38 0.31
CA GLY A 296 2.56 -12.83 1.65
C GLY A 296 1.24 -13.28 2.28
N LEU A 297 0.76 -12.49 3.24
CA LEU A 297 -0.49 -12.71 3.96
C LEU A 297 -1.63 -11.87 3.35
N PRO A 298 -2.90 -12.32 3.50
CA PRO A 298 -4.05 -11.48 3.19
C PRO A 298 -3.96 -10.17 3.97
N THR A 299 -4.16 -9.06 3.27
CA THR A 299 -4.05 -7.72 3.83
C THR A 299 -5.43 -7.08 3.91
N LEU A 300 -5.79 -6.50 5.05
CA LEU A 300 -7.04 -5.77 5.23
C LEU A 300 -7.08 -4.53 4.33
N GLY A 301 -8.24 -4.27 3.73
CA GLY A 301 -8.44 -3.18 2.78
C GLY A 301 -9.64 -2.31 3.12
N VAL A 302 -9.87 -1.32 2.25
CA VAL A 302 -10.85 -0.24 2.44
C VAL A 302 -12.25 -0.73 2.76
N VAL A 303 -12.72 -1.87 2.21
CA VAL A 303 -14.08 -2.37 2.49
C VAL A 303 -14.30 -2.64 3.97
N HIS A 304 -13.26 -3.09 4.70
CA HIS A 304 -13.41 -3.43 6.11
C HIS A 304 -13.77 -2.21 6.96
N ILE A 305 -13.47 -0.98 6.53
CA ILE A 305 -13.87 0.24 7.26
C ILE A 305 -15.39 0.39 7.35
N SER A 306 -16.16 -0.31 6.51
CA SER A 306 -17.63 -0.34 6.59
C SER A 306 -18.13 -0.81 7.96
N SER A 307 -17.36 -1.66 8.66
CA SER A 307 -17.74 -2.14 10.00
C SER A 307 -17.71 -1.06 11.08
N LEU A 308 -17.04 0.08 10.81
CA LEU A 308 -17.04 1.22 11.71
C LEU A 308 -18.37 1.98 11.71
N PHE A 309 -19.26 1.78 10.72
CA PHE A 309 -20.41 2.64 10.48
C PHE A 309 -21.73 1.87 10.43
N LYS A 310 -22.75 2.40 11.10
CA LYS A 310 -24.06 1.78 11.22
C LYS A 310 -25.16 2.84 11.41
N PRO A 311 -26.03 3.12 10.43
CA PRO A 311 -26.10 2.54 9.08
C PRO A 311 -24.99 3.02 8.13
N VAL A 312 -24.76 2.30 7.02
CA VAL A 312 -23.75 2.64 6.01
C VAL A 312 -24.29 2.47 4.59
N VAL A 313 -23.88 3.34 3.65
CA VAL A 313 -24.14 3.12 2.22
C VAL A 313 -22.92 2.45 1.60
N VAL A 314 -23.12 1.29 0.95
CA VAL A 314 -22.06 0.58 0.23
C VAL A 314 -22.29 0.74 -1.26
N VAL A 315 -21.32 1.35 -1.94
CA VAL A 315 -21.40 1.67 -3.36
C VAL A 315 -20.39 0.82 -4.13
N ALA A 316 -20.84 0.20 -5.21
CA ALA A 316 -19.98 -0.59 -6.07
C ALA A 316 -20.18 -0.21 -7.54
N THR A 317 -19.13 -0.34 -8.34
CA THR A 317 -19.27 -0.35 -9.80
C THR A 317 -18.59 -1.55 -10.43
N GLY A 318 -19.26 -2.22 -11.38
CA GLY A 318 -18.71 -3.40 -12.04
C GLY A 318 -18.23 -4.42 -11.01
N SER A 319 -16.96 -4.83 -11.11
CA SER A 319 -16.34 -5.84 -10.27
C SER A 319 -16.05 -5.40 -8.84
N GLY A 320 -16.18 -4.09 -8.56
CA GLY A 320 -16.12 -3.54 -7.20
C GLY A 320 -17.15 -4.16 -6.25
N ILE A 321 -18.16 -4.87 -6.77
CA ILE A 321 -19.10 -5.64 -5.96
C ILE A 321 -18.43 -6.81 -5.23
N GLY A 322 -17.41 -7.45 -5.83
CA GLY A 322 -16.71 -8.59 -5.21
C GLY A 322 -16.16 -8.24 -3.83
N PRO A 323 -15.33 -7.19 -3.69
CA PRO A 323 -14.89 -6.69 -2.38
C PRO A 323 -16.07 -6.42 -1.42
N CYS A 324 -17.15 -5.79 -1.88
CA CYS A 324 -18.29 -5.45 -1.04
C CYS A 324 -19.02 -6.70 -0.50
N LEU A 325 -19.13 -7.77 -1.30
CA LEU A 325 -19.73 -9.04 -0.87
C LEU A 325 -19.02 -9.62 0.37
N SER A 326 -17.72 -9.38 0.53
CA SER A 326 -17.01 -9.82 1.74
C SER A 326 -17.63 -9.30 3.03
N PHE A 327 -18.07 -8.04 3.03
CA PHE A 327 -18.70 -7.41 4.18
C PHE A 327 -20.17 -7.81 4.28
N LEU A 328 -20.90 -7.73 3.16
CA LEU A 328 -22.33 -7.97 3.11
C LEU A 328 -22.71 -9.41 3.49
N GLN A 329 -22.01 -10.41 2.95
CA GLN A 329 -22.31 -11.82 3.23
C GLN A 329 -22.02 -12.22 4.68
N MET A 330 -21.00 -11.62 5.28
CA MET A 330 -20.63 -11.90 6.68
C MET A 330 -21.47 -11.09 7.68
N HIS A 331 -22.13 -10.03 7.22
CA HIS A 331 -22.98 -9.15 8.03
C HIS A 331 -24.38 -8.98 7.42
N ARG A 332 -25.07 -10.09 7.14
CA ARG A 332 -26.39 -10.11 6.48
C ARG A 332 -27.48 -9.24 7.12
N ARG A 333 -27.35 -8.90 8.40
CA ARG A 333 -28.30 -8.06 9.16
C ARG A 333 -27.78 -6.64 9.41
N TRP A 334 -26.69 -6.24 8.77
CA TRP A 334 -26.18 -4.88 8.91
C TRP A 334 -27.15 -3.90 8.26
N PRO A 335 -27.51 -2.79 8.91
CA PRO A 335 -28.31 -1.76 8.28
C PRO A 335 -27.46 -1.08 7.20
N VAL A 336 -27.74 -1.45 5.96
CA VAL A 336 -26.98 -1.02 4.78
C VAL A 336 -27.94 -0.62 3.68
N ARG A 337 -27.53 0.35 2.86
CA ARG A 337 -28.10 0.57 1.53
C ARG A 337 -27.04 0.27 0.49
N ILE A 338 -27.36 -0.61 -0.45
CA ILE A 338 -26.47 -1.03 -1.53
C ILE A 338 -26.81 -0.24 -2.79
N VAL A 339 -25.80 0.38 -3.39
CA VAL A 339 -25.91 1.01 -4.72
C VAL A 339 -24.88 0.38 -5.64
N TRP A 340 -25.32 -0.39 -6.63
CA TRP A 340 -24.44 -1.08 -7.57
C TRP A 340 -24.73 -0.70 -9.01
N SER A 341 -23.72 -0.18 -9.69
CA SER A 341 -23.80 0.21 -11.10
C SER A 341 -22.88 -0.65 -11.95
N ALA A 342 -23.43 -1.48 -12.83
CA ALA A 342 -22.65 -2.35 -13.71
C ALA A 342 -23.31 -2.49 -15.08
N ARG A 343 -22.51 -2.85 -16.08
CA ARG A 343 -23.02 -3.22 -17.41
C ARG A 343 -23.51 -4.65 -17.35
N PHE A 344 -24.79 -4.90 -17.62
CA PHE A 344 -25.41 -6.24 -17.55
C PHE A 344 -25.05 -6.98 -16.24
N PRO A 345 -25.45 -6.48 -15.05
CA PRO A 345 -25.00 -6.99 -13.76
C PRO A 345 -25.22 -8.51 -13.61
N GLU A 346 -26.42 -8.99 -13.91
CA GLU A 346 -26.76 -10.41 -13.79
C GLU A 346 -26.02 -11.29 -14.81
N VAL A 347 -25.96 -10.86 -16.08
CA VAL A 347 -25.27 -11.62 -17.14
C VAL A 347 -23.76 -11.69 -16.88
N THR A 348 -23.17 -10.62 -16.34
CA THR A 348 -21.71 -10.53 -16.18
C THR A 348 -21.22 -11.24 -14.92
N TYR A 349 -21.96 -11.13 -13.81
CA TYR A 349 -21.52 -11.60 -12.49
C TYR A 349 -22.35 -12.78 -11.95
N GLY A 350 -23.44 -13.13 -12.63
CA GLY A 350 -24.32 -14.25 -12.31
C GLY A 350 -25.44 -13.91 -11.31
N THR A 351 -26.55 -14.64 -11.42
CA THR A 351 -27.74 -14.50 -10.55
C THR A 351 -27.41 -14.70 -9.06
N SER A 352 -26.43 -15.54 -8.74
CA SER A 352 -25.99 -15.77 -7.34
C SER A 352 -25.44 -14.51 -6.66
N VAL A 353 -24.77 -13.63 -7.41
CA VAL A 353 -24.25 -12.36 -6.88
C VAL A 353 -25.39 -11.39 -6.61
N VAL A 354 -26.34 -11.27 -7.54
CA VAL A 354 -27.53 -10.43 -7.41
C VAL A 354 -28.36 -10.88 -6.19
N ALA A 355 -28.61 -12.18 -6.08
CA ALA A 355 -29.36 -12.75 -4.95
C ALA A 355 -28.67 -12.46 -3.61
N SER A 356 -27.34 -12.63 -3.53
CA SER A 356 -26.58 -12.32 -2.30
C SER A 356 -26.73 -10.87 -1.85
N MET A 357 -26.84 -9.93 -2.79
CA MET A 357 -27.05 -8.51 -2.49
C MET A 357 -28.46 -8.26 -1.97
N LEU A 358 -29.48 -8.78 -2.66
CA LEU A 358 -30.89 -8.64 -2.25
C LEU A 358 -31.21 -9.32 -0.92
N GLU A 359 -30.47 -10.38 -0.57
CA GLU A 359 -30.51 -10.98 0.77
C GLU A 359 -29.99 -10.05 1.86
N SER A 360 -29.00 -9.19 1.54
CA SER A 360 -28.38 -8.27 2.49
C SER A 360 -29.13 -6.93 2.56
N ASP A 361 -29.73 -6.50 1.45
CA ASP A 361 -30.54 -5.28 1.33
C ASP A 361 -31.64 -5.51 0.29
N LYS A 362 -32.88 -5.62 0.75
CA LYS A 362 -34.04 -5.84 -0.12
C LYS A 362 -34.32 -4.65 -1.04
N ASP A 363 -33.90 -3.45 -0.62
CA ASP A 363 -34.11 -2.19 -1.33
C ASP A 363 -32.83 -1.75 -2.07
N ALA A 364 -31.94 -2.71 -2.38
CA ALA A 364 -30.70 -2.49 -3.11
C ALA A 364 -30.98 -1.87 -4.49
N ILE A 365 -30.25 -0.81 -4.81
CA ILE A 365 -30.34 -0.11 -6.09
C ILE A 365 -29.35 -0.74 -7.06
N ILE A 366 -29.84 -1.60 -7.95
CA ILE A 366 -29.04 -2.29 -8.98
C ILE A 366 -29.28 -1.63 -10.34
N ILE A 367 -28.27 -0.94 -10.85
CA ILE A 367 -28.32 -0.16 -12.08
C ILE A 367 -27.63 -0.93 -13.21
N ASP A 368 -28.40 -1.32 -14.21
CA ASP A 368 -27.88 -1.85 -15.48
C ASP A 368 -27.57 -0.70 -16.44
N THR A 369 -26.29 -0.30 -16.48
CA THR A 369 -25.84 0.84 -17.30
C THR A 369 -25.97 0.61 -18.80
N LYS A 370 -26.18 -0.63 -19.25
CA LYS A 370 -26.51 -0.87 -20.66
C LYS A 370 -27.92 -0.37 -20.98
N LYS A 371 -28.86 -0.54 -20.06
CA LYS A 371 -30.27 -0.17 -20.23
C LYS A 371 -30.49 1.31 -19.92
N THR A 372 -29.87 1.81 -18.86
CA THR A 372 -30.13 3.16 -18.33
C THR A 372 -29.11 4.21 -18.75
N GLY A 373 -28.00 3.83 -19.39
CA GLY A 373 -26.86 4.71 -19.61
C GLY A 373 -26.04 4.96 -18.34
N THR A 374 -25.21 6.01 -18.35
CA THR A 374 -24.37 6.38 -17.20
C THR A 374 -25.19 7.19 -16.19
N PRO A 375 -25.42 6.71 -14.95
CA PRO A 375 -26.24 7.42 -13.97
C PRO A 375 -25.49 8.59 -13.33
N ASP A 376 -26.23 9.55 -12.77
CA ASP A 376 -25.68 10.44 -11.74
C ASP A 376 -25.52 9.66 -10.42
N LEU A 377 -24.44 8.89 -10.36
CA LEU A 377 -24.16 8.03 -9.21
C LEU A 377 -24.01 8.83 -7.91
N ALA A 378 -23.46 10.04 -7.96
CA ALA A 378 -23.28 10.85 -6.76
C ALA A 378 -24.62 11.33 -6.19
N GLY A 379 -25.55 11.75 -7.05
CA GLY A 379 -26.91 12.11 -6.65
C GLY A 379 -27.67 10.94 -6.01
N ILE A 380 -27.63 9.76 -6.64
CA ILE A 380 -28.28 8.53 -6.13
C ILE A 380 -27.71 8.14 -4.76
N VAL A 381 -26.39 8.18 -4.61
CA VAL A 381 -25.71 7.83 -3.37
C VAL A 381 -26.01 8.84 -2.26
N TYR A 382 -26.07 10.13 -2.58
CA TYR A 382 -26.47 11.16 -1.62
C TYR A 382 -27.91 10.98 -1.16
N ALA A 383 -28.84 10.70 -2.09
CA ALA A 383 -30.23 10.40 -1.75
C ALA A 383 -30.34 9.17 -0.84
N SER A 384 -29.64 8.08 -1.18
CA SER A 384 -29.57 6.86 -0.37
C SER A 384 -29.03 7.12 1.03
N TYR A 385 -27.96 7.92 1.13
CA TYR A 385 -27.35 8.31 2.40
C TYR A 385 -28.34 9.04 3.32
N ARG A 386 -29.14 9.96 2.74
CA ARG A 386 -30.18 10.70 3.45
C ARG A 386 -31.37 9.83 3.83
N GLU A 387 -31.81 8.95 2.93
CA GLU A 387 -32.95 8.05 3.11
C GLU A 387 -32.78 7.15 4.33
N ILE A 388 -31.62 6.49 4.46
CA ILE A 388 -31.37 5.57 5.58
C ILE A 388 -30.73 6.23 6.81
N GLY A 389 -30.50 7.55 6.77
CA GLY A 389 -29.78 8.26 7.83
C GLY A 389 -28.38 7.68 8.09
N ALA A 390 -27.64 7.37 7.03
CA ALA A 390 -26.36 6.68 7.15
C ALA A 390 -25.30 7.53 7.87
N GLU A 391 -24.36 6.87 8.52
CA GLU A 391 -23.21 7.52 9.15
C GLU A 391 -22.09 7.80 8.14
N ALA A 392 -21.96 6.95 7.11
CA ALA A 392 -20.92 7.07 6.09
C ALA A 392 -21.31 6.39 4.77
N VAL A 393 -20.51 6.68 3.74
CA VAL A 393 -20.54 6.04 2.42
C VAL A 393 -19.19 5.38 2.15
N VAL A 394 -19.19 4.10 1.77
CA VAL A 394 -17.99 3.37 1.33
C VAL A 394 -18.15 2.96 -0.13
N ILE A 395 -17.27 3.44 -1.01
CA ILE A 395 -17.32 3.20 -2.45
C ILE A 395 -16.14 2.36 -2.96
N ILE A 396 -16.46 1.34 -3.75
CA ILE A 396 -15.51 0.53 -4.50
C ILE A 396 -15.79 0.66 -5.99
N SER A 397 -14.97 1.46 -6.65
CA SER A 397 -15.11 1.76 -8.08
C SER A 397 -13.73 1.95 -8.73
N ASN A 398 -13.69 2.40 -9.98
CA ASN A 398 -12.47 2.90 -10.61
C ASN A 398 -12.11 4.29 -10.05
N GLN A 399 -10.90 4.76 -10.37
CA GLN A 399 -10.36 6.02 -9.86
C GLN A 399 -11.26 7.22 -10.12
N LYS A 400 -11.63 7.44 -11.40
CA LYS A 400 -12.41 8.60 -11.81
C LYS A 400 -13.76 8.69 -11.10
N VAL A 401 -14.47 7.57 -10.96
CA VAL A 401 -15.77 7.54 -10.29
C VAL A 401 -15.60 7.69 -8.78
N THR A 402 -14.60 7.03 -8.19
CA THR A 402 -14.30 7.12 -6.75
C THR A 402 -14.02 8.57 -6.35
N GLU A 403 -13.08 9.22 -7.05
CA GLU A 403 -12.71 10.62 -6.79
C GLU A 403 -13.92 11.55 -6.94
N LYS A 404 -14.69 11.41 -8.03
CA LYS A 404 -15.89 12.24 -8.26
C LYS A 404 -16.91 12.07 -7.14
N VAL A 405 -17.27 10.84 -6.78
CA VAL A 405 -18.30 10.58 -5.76
C VAL A 405 -17.82 11.02 -4.38
N VAL A 406 -16.60 10.66 -3.98
CA VAL A 406 -16.05 11.04 -2.67
C VAL A 406 -15.98 12.55 -2.54
N TYR A 407 -15.41 13.26 -3.53
CA TYR A 407 -15.34 14.73 -3.52
C TYR A 407 -16.73 15.38 -3.44
N THR A 408 -17.67 14.90 -4.25
CA THR A 408 -19.05 15.43 -4.28
C THR A 408 -19.77 15.24 -2.94
N LEU A 409 -19.52 14.14 -2.24
CA LEU A 409 -20.13 13.87 -0.94
C LEU A 409 -19.43 14.62 0.20
N GLU A 410 -18.09 14.62 0.24
CA GLU A 410 -17.32 15.30 1.28
C GLU A 410 -17.56 16.83 1.26
N THR A 411 -17.71 17.43 0.07
CA THR A 411 -18.08 18.86 -0.07
C THR A 411 -19.47 19.19 0.50
N ARG A 412 -20.33 18.19 0.70
CA ARG A 412 -21.63 18.30 1.37
C ARG A 412 -21.59 17.88 2.85
N GLY A 413 -20.41 17.66 3.41
CA GLY A 413 -20.23 17.21 4.79
C GLY A 413 -20.55 15.73 5.02
N VAL A 414 -20.71 14.94 3.95
CA VAL A 414 -20.96 13.48 4.06
C VAL A 414 -19.63 12.74 4.19
N PRO A 415 -19.44 11.91 5.23
CA PRO A 415 -18.25 11.06 5.33
C PRO A 415 -18.24 10.01 4.22
N ALA A 416 -17.34 10.17 3.25
CA ALA A 416 -17.20 9.26 2.13
C ALA A 416 -15.77 8.69 2.04
N PHE A 417 -15.68 7.40 1.74
CA PHE A 417 -14.43 6.66 1.71
C PHE A 417 -14.37 5.77 0.49
N GLY A 418 -13.22 5.68 -0.16
CA GLY A 418 -13.03 4.84 -1.33
C GLY A 418 -11.58 4.42 -1.51
N ALA A 419 -11.37 3.41 -2.34
CA ALA A 419 -10.03 2.90 -2.63
C ALA A 419 -9.13 4.03 -3.14
N ILE A 420 -7.86 4.00 -2.73
CA ILE A 420 -6.83 4.88 -3.25
C ILE A 420 -6.07 4.12 -4.33
N PHE A 421 -5.77 4.82 -5.41
CA PHE A 421 -5.03 4.28 -6.55
C PHE A 421 -3.54 4.59 -6.34
N ASP A 422 -3.00 4.06 -5.25
CA ASP A 422 -1.60 4.19 -4.85
C ASP A 422 -0.73 3.00 -5.28
N SER A 423 -1.33 2.07 -6.05
CA SER A 423 -0.69 0.88 -6.59
C SER A 423 0.49 1.18 -7.49
#